data_AF-E5XUA3-F1
#
_entry.id   AF-E5XUA3-F1
#
_cell.length_a   1.000
_cell.length_b   1.000
_cell.length_c   1.000
_cell.angle_alpha   90.00
_cell.angle_beta   90.00
_cell.angle_gamma   90.00
#
_symmetry.space_group_name_H-M   'P 1'
#
loop_
_entity.id
_entity.type
_entity.pdbx_description
1 polymer ?
#
loop_
_entity_poly.entity_id
_entity_poly.type
_entity_poly.pdbx_seq_one_letter_code
_entity_poly.pdbx_strand_id
1 'polypeptide(L)'
;MPTSEAEIIAGIADIIEEVTGIEPSEITPEKSFIDDLDIDSLSMVEIAVQTEDKYGVTIPDEDLTSLRTVGDVVAYIQKLEEENPEVAEKIRASVADGGKDSEEAKEAIRQAAAEIEAKKAAEAK
;
A
#
# COMPACT_ATOMS: atom_id res chain seq x y z
N MET A 1 -2.86 -3.69 -15.27
CA MET A 1 -2.68 -5.08 -14.79
C MET A 1 -2.42 -4.91 -13.31
N PRO A 2 -3.17 -5.54 -12.39
CA PRO A 2 -2.77 -5.55 -10.99
C PRO A 2 -1.42 -6.25 -10.92
N THR A 3 -0.44 -5.62 -10.30
CA THR A 3 0.90 -6.20 -10.16
C THR A 3 0.76 -7.47 -9.31
N SER A 4 1.18 -8.62 -9.83
CA SER A 4 1.00 -9.89 -9.11
C SER A 4 1.82 -9.90 -7.82
N GLU A 5 1.37 -10.60 -6.78
CA GLU A 5 2.08 -10.71 -5.48
C GLU A 5 3.56 -11.05 -5.68
N ALA A 6 3.84 -12.02 -6.55
CA ALA A 6 5.20 -12.42 -6.90
C ALA A 6 6.03 -11.31 -7.59
N GLU A 7 5.41 -10.43 -8.38
CA GLU A 7 6.10 -9.29 -9.00
C GLU A 7 6.39 -8.19 -7.98
N ILE A 8 5.49 -7.98 -7.01
CA ILE A 8 5.71 -7.03 -5.92
C ILE A 8 6.80 -7.57 -4.98
N ILE A 9 6.75 -8.84 -4.60
CA ILE A 9 7.81 -9.48 -3.81
C ILE A 9 9.15 -9.34 -4.52
N ALA A 10 9.23 -9.68 -5.81
CA ALA A 10 10.47 -9.55 -6.57
C ALA A 10 10.95 -8.09 -6.61
N GLY A 11 10.05 -7.14 -6.80
CA GLY A 11 10.40 -5.73 -6.87
C GLY A 11 10.82 -5.11 -5.55
N ILE A 12 10.25 -5.54 -4.42
CA ILE A 12 10.68 -5.17 -3.06
C ILE A 12 11.99 -5.89 -2.72
N ALA A 13 12.13 -7.17 -3.08
CA ALA A 13 13.34 -7.95 -2.82
C ALA A 13 14.58 -7.33 -3.49
N ASP A 14 14.41 -6.84 -4.73
CA ASP A 14 15.43 -6.09 -5.47
C ASP A 14 15.84 -4.80 -4.72
N ILE A 15 14.86 -4.04 -4.21
CA ILE A 15 15.12 -2.83 -3.41
C ILE A 15 15.86 -3.18 -2.11
N ILE A 16 15.44 -4.24 -1.42
CA ILE A 16 16.09 -4.70 -0.19
C ILE A 16 17.53 -5.10 -0.49
N GLU A 17 17.81 -5.81 -1.59
CA GLU A 17 19.17 -6.15 -2.00
C GLU A 17 20.01 -4.88 -2.21
N GLU A 18 19.48 -3.87 -2.90
CA GLU A 18 20.23 -2.62 -3.15
C GLU A 18 20.54 -1.84 -1.86
N VAL A 19 19.62 -1.85 -0.89
CA VAL A 19 19.77 -1.12 0.38
C VAL A 19 20.62 -1.89 1.41
N THR A 20 20.40 -3.20 1.51
CA THR A 20 20.92 -4.05 2.61
C THR A 20 21.98 -5.03 2.16
N GLY A 21 22.05 -5.34 0.86
CA GLY A 21 22.92 -6.37 0.29
C GLY A 21 22.42 -7.80 0.47
N ILE A 22 21.19 -8.00 0.94
CA ILE A 22 20.59 -9.33 1.12
C ILE A 22 20.05 -9.86 -0.21
N GLU A 23 20.41 -11.09 -0.57
CA GLU A 23 19.96 -11.68 -1.83
C GLU A 23 18.43 -11.81 -1.89
N PRO A 24 17.79 -11.53 -3.04
CA PRO A 24 16.34 -11.66 -3.19
C PRO A 24 15.85 -13.10 -3.03
N SER A 25 16.74 -14.10 -3.13
CA SER A 25 16.45 -15.50 -2.85
C SER A 25 16.27 -15.80 -1.36
N GLU A 26 16.85 -14.99 -0.47
CA GLU A 26 16.63 -15.09 0.98
C GLU A 26 15.36 -14.37 1.43
N ILE A 27 14.79 -13.52 0.58
CA ILE A 27 13.63 -12.68 0.90
C ILE A 27 12.37 -13.48 0.59
N THR A 28 11.65 -13.85 1.65
CA THR A 28 10.40 -14.60 1.54
C THR A 28 9.28 -13.83 2.25
N PRO A 29 8.02 -13.99 1.81
CA PRO A 29 6.90 -13.27 2.41
C PRO A 29 6.71 -13.57 3.90
N GLU A 30 7.22 -14.71 4.38
CA GLU A 30 7.12 -15.15 5.77
C GLU A 30 8.18 -14.52 6.69
N LYS A 31 9.25 -13.94 6.11
CA LYS A 31 10.35 -13.37 6.88
C LYS A 31 10.05 -11.96 7.36
N SER A 32 10.51 -11.66 8.57
CA SER A 32 10.46 -10.32 9.13
C SER A 32 11.67 -9.51 8.71
N PHE A 33 11.46 -8.25 8.33
CA PHE A 33 12.54 -7.32 8.01
C PHE A 33 13.52 -7.18 9.18
N ILE A 34 13.01 -7.01 10.40
CA ILE A 34 13.84 -6.76 11.58
C ILE A 34 14.34 -8.07 12.21
N ASP A 35 13.46 -9.06 12.38
CA ASP A 35 13.77 -10.25 13.19
C ASP A 35 14.52 -11.34 12.40
N ASP A 36 14.29 -11.46 11.09
CA ASP A 36 14.86 -12.53 10.26
C ASP A 36 15.93 -12.01 9.30
N LEU A 37 15.66 -10.87 8.65
CA LEU A 37 16.58 -10.24 7.71
C LEU A 37 17.59 -9.29 8.39
N ASP A 38 17.48 -9.06 9.71
CA ASP A 38 18.33 -8.15 10.50
C ASP A 38 18.44 -6.74 9.88
N ILE A 39 17.36 -6.27 9.26
CA ILE A 39 17.30 -4.97 8.60
C ILE A 39 17.13 -3.90 9.66
N ASP A 40 18.03 -2.91 9.64
CA ASP A 40 17.95 -1.76 10.52
C ASP A 40 16.72 -0.90 10.20
N SER A 41 16.15 -0.29 11.23
CA SER A 41 15.04 0.67 11.10
C SER A 41 15.28 1.77 10.06
N LEU A 42 16.53 2.24 9.90
CA LEU A 42 16.89 3.24 8.90
C LEU A 42 16.82 2.67 7.47
N SER A 43 17.30 1.45 7.28
CA SER A 43 17.19 0.74 6.00
C SER A 43 15.74 0.46 5.65
N MET A 44 14.90 0.15 6.64
CA MET A 44 13.46 -0.09 6.45
C MET A 44 12.73 1.15 5.92
N VAL A 45 13.09 2.35 6.41
CA VAL A 45 12.57 3.63 5.88
C VAL A 45 13.01 3.82 4.42
N GLU A 46 14.26 3.53 4.09
CA GLU A 46 14.77 3.69 2.72
C GLU A 46 14.10 2.70 1.73
N ILE A 47 13.90 1.45 2.14
CA ILE A 47 13.17 0.44 1.36
C ILE A 47 11.73 0.90 1.11
N ALA A 48 11.05 1.41 2.14
CA ALA A 48 9.70 1.93 2.01
C ALA A 48 9.62 3.10 1.02
N VAL A 49 10.50 4.10 1.14
CA VAL A 49 10.54 5.26 0.23
C VAL A 49 10.79 4.84 -1.21
N GLN A 50 11.70 3.91 -1.47
CA GLN A 50 11.95 3.39 -2.81
C GLN A 50 10.77 2.59 -3.36
N THR A 51 10.09 1.84 -2.49
CA THR A 51 8.88 1.08 -2.84
C THR A 51 7.73 2.03 -3.16
N GLU A 52 7.52 3.06 -2.34
CA GLU A 52 6.55 4.13 -2.55
C GLU A 52 6.76 4.84 -3.91
N ASP A 53 8.00 5.19 -4.25
CA ASP A 53 8.33 5.82 -5.53
C ASP A 53 8.09 4.87 -6.72
N LYS A 54 8.50 3.60 -6.60
CA LYS A 54 8.38 2.58 -7.64
C LYS A 54 6.94 2.21 -7.96
N TYR A 55 6.09 2.09 -6.94
CA TYR A 55 4.68 1.70 -7.08
C TYR A 55 3.72 2.90 -7.05
N GLY A 56 4.21 4.11 -6.80
CA GLY A 56 3.39 5.32 -6.67
C GLY A 56 2.42 5.27 -5.49
N VAL A 57 2.78 4.54 -4.43
CA VAL A 57 1.97 4.39 -3.21
C VAL A 57 2.53 5.26 -2.10
N THR A 58 1.77 5.42 -1.02
CA THR A 58 2.24 6.10 0.20
C THR A 58 1.98 5.21 1.40
N ILE A 59 3.03 4.83 2.10
CA ILE A 59 3.02 3.99 3.29
C ILE A 59 3.36 4.89 4.48
N PRO A 60 2.38 5.30 5.30
CA PRO A 60 2.68 6.13 6.46
C PRO A 60 3.52 5.35 7.49
N ASP A 61 4.42 6.04 8.20
CA ASP A 61 5.29 5.47 9.24
C ASP A 61 4.55 4.61 10.28
N GLU A 62 3.30 4.99 10.60
CA GLU A 62 2.42 4.28 11.54
C GLU A 62 2.04 2.88 11.03
N ASP A 63 1.81 2.74 9.72
CA ASP A 63 1.57 1.45 9.08
C ASP A 63 2.90 0.72 8.89
N LEU A 64 3.97 1.41 8.50
CA LEU A 64 5.32 0.85 8.33
C LEU A 64 5.82 0.10 9.59
N THR A 65 5.54 0.63 10.78
CA THR A 65 5.87 -0.05 12.06
C THR A 65 5.01 -1.27 12.38
N SER A 66 3.81 -1.33 11.79
CA SER A 66 2.89 -2.48 11.86
C SER A 66 3.23 -3.55 10.82
N LEU A 67 3.80 -3.16 9.68
CA LEU A 67 4.24 -4.03 8.59
C LEU A 67 5.58 -4.69 8.94
N ARG A 68 5.52 -5.79 9.69
CA ARG A 68 6.71 -6.49 10.21
C ARG A 68 7.34 -7.46 9.21
N THR A 69 6.55 -8.00 8.28
CA THR A 69 6.98 -9.02 7.32
C THR A 69 6.88 -8.54 5.89
N VAL A 70 7.66 -9.17 5.00
CA VAL A 70 7.63 -8.87 3.56
C VAL A 70 6.23 -9.10 3.00
N GLY A 71 5.55 -10.17 3.43
CA GLY A 71 4.18 -10.48 3.03
C GLY A 71 3.18 -9.40 3.44
N ASP A 72 3.32 -8.81 4.63
CA ASP A 72 2.45 -7.71 5.06
C ASP A 72 2.57 -6.49 4.14
N VAL A 73 3.81 -6.09 3.79
CA VAL A 73 4.06 -4.95 2.89
C VAL A 73 3.50 -5.22 1.50
N VAL A 74 3.70 -6.42 0.98
CA VAL A 74 3.19 -6.83 -0.34
C VAL A 74 1.67 -6.79 -0.36
N ALA A 75 1.02 -7.39 0.64
CA ALA A 75 -0.43 -7.40 0.76
C ALA A 75 -0.98 -5.97 0.91
N TYR A 76 -0.27 -5.11 1.63
CA TYR A 76 -0.61 -3.69 1.77
C TYR A 76 -0.57 -2.97 0.43
N ILE A 77 0.51 -3.14 -0.35
CA ILE A 77 0.65 -2.53 -1.69
C ILE A 77 -0.38 -3.08 -2.65
N GLN A 78 -0.60 -4.39 -2.68
CA GLN A 78 -1.65 -4.99 -3.50
C GLN A 78 -3.03 -4.44 -3.17
N LYS A 79 -3.32 -4.27 -1.88
CA LYS A 79 -4.58 -3.69 -1.43
C LYS A 79 -4.70 -2.23 -1.87
N LEU A 80 -3.62 -1.44 -1.79
CA LEU A 80 -3.62 -0.06 -2.30
C LEU A 80 -3.79 0.02 -3.83
N GLU A 81 -3.27 -0.97 -4.57
CA GLU A 81 -3.45 -1.06 -6.03
C GLU A 81 -4.84 -1.58 -6.43
N GLU A 82 -5.40 -2.54 -5.69
CA GLU A 82 -6.68 -3.21 -5.98
C GLU A 82 -7.88 -2.40 -5.47
N GLU A 83 -7.74 -1.72 -4.34
CA GLU A 83 -8.76 -0.87 -3.73
C GLU A 83 -8.41 0.62 -3.90
N ASN A 84 -8.65 1.21 -5.08
CA ASN A 84 -8.61 2.67 -5.13
C ASN A 84 -9.64 3.34 -6.06
N PRO A 85 -10.76 3.80 -5.48
CA PRO A 85 -11.03 5.25 -5.55
C PRO A 85 -10.88 6.03 -4.22
N GLU A 86 -10.71 5.39 -3.05
CA GLU A 86 -10.69 6.08 -1.74
C GLU A 86 -9.29 6.47 -1.19
N VAL A 87 -8.22 5.75 -1.52
CA VAL A 87 -6.82 6.15 -1.18
C VAL A 87 -6.47 7.47 -1.88
N ALA A 88 -7.10 7.78 -3.02
CA ALA A 88 -7.01 9.09 -3.66
C ALA A 88 -7.55 10.24 -2.79
N GLU A 89 -8.50 10.00 -1.86
CA GLU A 89 -9.04 11.04 -0.98
C GLU A 89 -8.11 11.29 0.22
N LYS A 90 -7.52 10.23 0.80
CA LYS A 90 -6.63 10.36 1.96
C LYS A 90 -5.23 10.88 1.60
N ILE A 91 -4.77 10.60 0.38
CA ILE A 91 -3.54 11.21 -0.18
C ILE A 91 -3.73 12.70 -0.48
N ARG A 92 -4.94 13.13 -0.89
CA ARG A 92 -5.28 14.56 -1.03
C ARG A 92 -5.39 15.26 0.33
N ALA A 93 -5.85 14.55 1.37
CA ALA A 93 -6.08 15.11 2.70
C ALA A 93 -4.79 15.52 3.45
N SER A 94 -3.63 14.89 3.18
CA SER A 94 -2.36 15.28 3.83
C SER A 94 -1.55 16.35 3.09
N VAL A 95 -1.96 16.81 1.90
CA VAL A 95 -1.24 17.86 1.12
C VAL A 95 -2.01 19.18 0.95
N ALA A 96 -3.20 19.31 1.52
CA ALA A 96 -3.96 20.56 1.47
C ALA A 96 -4.01 21.26 2.84
N ASP A 97 -2.93 21.98 3.16
CA ASP A 97 -3.12 23.29 3.78
C ASP A 97 -4.01 24.12 2.85
N GLY A 98 -5.22 24.44 3.30
CA GLY A 98 -6.08 25.42 2.62
C GLY A 98 -7.51 24.98 2.30
N GLY A 99 -8.35 24.89 3.33
CA GLY A 99 -9.60 25.66 3.36
C GLY A 99 -10.84 25.16 2.59
N LYS A 100 -11.81 24.72 3.42
CA LYS A 100 -13.24 25.11 3.44
C LYS A 100 -14.25 24.45 2.48
N ASP A 101 -15.20 23.78 3.15
CA ASP A 101 -16.64 23.72 2.88
C ASP A 101 -17.08 23.09 1.55
N SER A 102 -17.82 21.98 1.61
CA SER A 102 -19.22 22.01 1.16
C SER A 102 -19.89 20.64 1.36
N GLU A 103 -21.14 20.69 1.83
CA GLU A 103 -22.09 19.59 2.00
C GLU A 103 -22.37 18.77 0.72
N GLU A 104 -21.83 19.15 -0.44
CA GLU A 104 -21.89 18.37 -1.70
C GLU A 104 -21.19 17.01 -1.62
N ALA A 105 -20.12 16.90 -0.82
CA ALA A 105 -19.38 15.64 -0.67
C ALA A 105 -20.23 14.54 -0.01
N LYS A 106 -21.11 14.90 0.94
CA LYS A 106 -21.92 13.92 1.68
C LYS A 106 -23.06 13.34 0.85
N GLU A 107 -23.62 14.14 -0.07
CA GLU A 107 -24.71 13.69 -0.93
C GLU A 107 -24.19 12.78 -2.06
N ALA A 108 -23.01 13.09 -2.61
CA ALA A 108 -22.34 12.26 -3.61
C ALA A 108 -21.98 10.87 -3.06
N ILE A 109 -21.50 10.79 -1.82
CA ILE A 109 -21.17 9.51 -1.15
C ILE A 109 -22.43 8.63 -0.97
N ARG A 110 -23.58 9.24 -0.65
CA ARG A 110 -24.84 8.50 -0.43
C ARG A 110 -25.43 7.95 -1.73
N GLN A 111 -25.29 8.69 -2.85
CA GLN A 111 -25.73 8.20 -4.16
C GLN A 111 -24.82 7.08 -4.68
N ALA A 112 -23.50 7.21 -4.49
CA ALA A 112 -22.54 6.18 -4.89
C ALA A 112 -22.74 4.85 -4.13
N ALA A 113 -23.02 4.90 -2.82
CA ALA A 113 -23.27 3.70 -2.02
C ALA A 113 -24.50 2.89 -2.48
N ALA A 114 -25.55 3.57 -2.95
CA ALA A 114 -26.77 2.91 -3.41
C ALA A 114 -26.60 2.17 -4.75
N GLU A 115 -25.77 2.69 -5.66
CA GLU A 115 -25.49 2.03 -6.94
C GLU A 115 -24.60 0.80 -6.80
N ILE A 116 -23.67 0.81 -5.83
CA ILE A 116 -22.78 -0.32 -5.54
C ILE A 116 -23.58 -1.50 -4.96
N GLU A 117 -24.53 -1.23 -4.07
CA GLU A 117 -25.39 -2.27 -3.48
C GLU A 117 -26.36 -2.89 -4.52
N ALA A 118 -26.85 -2.08 -5.45
CA ALA A 118 -27.71 -2.55 -6.55
C ALA A 118 -26.96 -3.44 -7.56
N LYS A 119 -25.69 -3.13 -7.88
CA LYS A 119 -24.87 -3.98 -8.76
C LYS A 119 -24.47 -5.30 -8.11
N LYS A 120 -24.18 -5.28 -6.80
CA LYS A 120 -23.86 -6.50 -6.03
C LYS A 120 -25.03 -7.48 -5.96
N ALA A 121 -26.27 -7.00 -6.07
CA ALA A 121 -27.46 -7.86 -6.12
C ALA A 121 -27.75 -8.45 -7.52
N ALA A 122 -27.29 -7.83 -8.60
CA ALA A 122 -27.53 -8.27 -9.97
C ALA A 122 -26.56 -9.38 -10.44
N GLU A 123 -25.39 -9.54 -9.81
CA GLU A 123 -24.42 -10.59 -10.18
C GLU A 123 -24.62 -11.91 -9.41
N ALA A 124 -25.58 -11.98 -8.49
CA ALA A 124 -25.82 -13.17 -7.67
C ALA A 124 -26.96 -14.09 -8.15
N LYS A 125 -27.80 -13.70 -9.13
CA LYS A 125 -28.77 -14.62 -9.77
C LYS A 125 -29.47 -14.09 -11.02
#